data_AF-A0A937N5G3-F1
#
_entry.id   AF-A0A937N5G3-F1
#
_cell.length_a   1.000
_cell.length_b   1.000
_cell.length_c   1.000
_cell.angle_alpha   90.00
_cell.angle_beta   90.00
_cell.angle_gamma   90.00
#
_symmetry.space_group_name_H-M   'P 1'
#
loop_
_entity.id
_entity.type
_entity.pdbx_description
1 polymer ?
#
loop_
_entity_poly.entity_id
_entity_poly.type
_entity_poly.pdbx_seq_one_letter_code
_entity_poly.pdbx_strand_id
1 'polypeptide(L)'
;MLPISDMTKLSITRASVYSRLLSAFLMVGILCPTLSSAQQWTQFAMNRGDERGRFLWTDARNWNHGVPDAKTSAEIGDDNSGKALHCVIPKGTRATCAQFELAEHARTQGTTLRLEPGASLTVLGGAVLSKDRESWFYVDGTFVCQDKRWGIRVGGPWGRPDIGEPASCHLIIGPEGRVEASGIGINTSFRSDTTPSAPWGEKFYARSTDSEITVDGGQLIADQGLKLSTTDATRPGALRLKGNASFLSQRDSQYGIDVWCGVWEIDGGDVTIKVGDIEFHGDKFKDEVNGRSGKAVGRGNSVLKLTGTGISTIHARNLNFVSAALLDVTDLKLRAGTYTVIDGVQIHGDRLQLAPGSDSKKWSIRFDRDRGDLLLTFSP
;
A
#
# COMPACT_ATOMS: atom_id res chain seq x y z
N MET A 1 -54.47 -35.72 -14.36
CA MET A 1 -53.32 -36.61 -14.64
C MET A 1 -53.31 -36.90 -16.12
N LEU A 2 -52.17 -36.69 -16.81
CA LEU A 2 -51.77 -37.29 -18.11
C LEU A 2 -52.66 -37.05 -19.36
N PRO A 3 -52.21 -37.36 -20.60
CA PRO A 3 -50.86 -37.23 -21.19
C PRO A 3 -50.87 -36.44 -22.55
N ILE A 4 -49.82 -35.67 -22.93
CA ILE A 4 -48.63 -35.99 -23.79
C ILE A 4 -48.91 -36.25 -25.29
N SER A 5 -47.98 -35.78 -26.16
CA SER A 5 -47.71 -36.10 -27.60
C SER A 5 -48.41 -35.26 -28.69
N ASP A 6 -47.81 -35.00 -29.86
CA ASP A 6 -46.38 -34.69 -30.17
C ASP A 6 -46.25 -33.94 -31.53
N MET A 7 -45.02 -33.49 -31.85
CA MET A 7 -44.53 -32.82 -33.08
C MET A 7 -45.25 -33.10 -34.43
N THR A 8 -45.49 -32.07 -35.27
CA THR A 8 -44.73 -31.74 -36.52
C THR A 8 -45.49 -30.85 -37.54
N LYS A 9 -44.76 -29.91 -38.20
CA LYS A 9 -44.75 -29.54 -39.66
C LYS A 9 -46.10 -29.24 -40.39
N LEU A 10 -46.23 -28.38 -41.43
CA LEU A 10 -45.40 -27.38 -42.14
C LEU A 10 -46.31 -26.52 -43.06
N SER A 11 -46.00 -25.24 -43.30
CA SER A 11 -46.23 -24.51 -44.59
C SER A 11 -45.50 -23.17 -44.46
N ILE A 12 -44.49 -22.78 -45.24
CA ILE A 12 -44.20 -22.81 -46.69
C ILE A 12 -45.11 -21.91 -47.52
N THR A 13 -44.59 -20.71 -47.83
CA THR A 13 -44.67 -20.13 -49.17
C THR A 13 -43.38 -19.35 -49.50
N ARG A 14 -42.61 -19.89 -50.46
CA ARG A 14 -41.89 -19.27 -51.61
C ARG A 14 -41.47 -17.77 -51.51
N ALA A 15 -40.30 -17.32 -52.02
CA ALA A 15 -39.47 -17.84 -53.13
C ALA A 15 -37.99 -17.36 -53.12
N SER A 16 -37.16 -17.98 -53.99
CA SER A 16 -35.94 -17.44 -54.69
C SER A 16 -34.97 -16.53 -53.90
N VAL A 17 -33.77 -16.91 -53.45
CA VAL A 17 -32.65 -17.72 -54.01
C VAL A 17 -31.84 -17.02 -55.13
N TYR A 18 -30.51 -16.88 -54.89
CA TYR A 18 -29.39 -16.41 -55.74
C TYR A 18 -29.36 -14.92 -56.19
N SER A 19 -28.21 -14.23 -56.26
CA SER A 19 -26.87 -14.49 -55.68
C SER A 19 -25.93 -13.27 -55.79
N ARG A 20 -24.98 -13.14 -54.85
CA ARG A 20 -23.56 -12.75 -55.09
C ARG A 20 -23.24 -11.43 -55.84
N LEU A 21 -22.66 -10.45 -55.12
CA LEU A 21 -21.25 -9.96 -55.21
C LEU A 21 -21.09 -8.47 -54.86
N LEU A 22 -19.90 -8.15 -54.31
CA LEU A 22 -19.30 -6.83 -54.04
C LEU A 22 -20.14 -5.86 -53.16
N SER A 23 -19.73 -5.63 -51.91
CA SER A 23 -18.64 -4.73 -51.50
C SER A 23 -18.98 -3.24 -51.68
N ALA A 24 -19.33 -2.54 -50.59
CA ALA A 24 -18.78 -1.22 -50.24
C ALA A 24 -19.39 -0.64 -48.93
N PHE A 25 -18.53 -0.44 -47.94
CA PHE A 25 -18.48 0.70 -46.99
C PHE A 25 -19.66 1.10 -46.08
N LEU A 26 -19.28 1.41 -44.83
CA LEU A 26 -19.96 2.24 -43.80
C LEU A 26 -21.30 1.71 -43.22
N MET A 27 -21.55 1.77 -41.90
CA MET A 27 -20.68 2.05 -40.75
C MET A 27 -21.36 1.52 -39.46
N VAL A 28 -20.54 1.02 -38.52
CA VAL A 28 -20.65 1.12 -37.04
C VAL A 28 -21.99 1.69 -36.50
N GLY A 29 -22.78 1.04 -35.63
CA GLY A 29 -22.50 -0.08 -34.71
C GLY A 29 -22.37 0.41 -33.26
N ILE A 30 -23.22 -0.09 -32.35
CA ILE A 30 -22.98 -0.24 -30.90
C ILE A 30 -23.92 -1.36 -30.45
N LEU A 31 -23.36 -2.54 -30.20
CA LEU A 31 -24.02 -3.63 -29.46
C LEU A 31 -23.27 -3.78 -28.14
N CYS A 32 -24.01 -3.80 -27.04
CA CYS A 32 -23.47 -3.82 -25.69
C CYS A 32 -22.86 -5.20 -25.36
N PRO A 33 -21.56 -5.32 -25.03
CA PRO A 33 -20.99 -6.57 -24.54
C PRO A 33 -21.09 -6.67 -23.02
N THR A 34 -21.61 -7.80 -22.54
CA THR A 34 -21.54 -8.22 -21.14
C THR A 34 -20.08 -8.45 -20.73
N LEU A 35 -19.51 -7.56 -19.91
CA LEU A 35 -18.15 -7.69 -19.38
C LEU A 35 -18.12 -8.28 -17.97
N SER A 36 -18.29 -9.59 -17.87
CA SER A 36 -17.81 -10.37 -16.72
C SER A 36 -16.31 -10.64 -16.88
N SER A 37 -15.47 -9.62 -16.71
CA SER A 37 -14.02 -9.78 -16.77
C SER A 37 -13.50 -10.41 -15.48
N ALA A 38 -13.44 -11.74 -15.43
CA ALA A 38 -12.54 -12.43 -14.51
C ALA A 38 -11.11 -11.89 -14.76
N GLN A 39 -10.50 -11.30 -13.75
CA GLN A 39 -9.18 -10.69 -13.88
C GLN A 39 -8.14 -11.79 -14.09
N GLN A 40 -7.78 -12.04 -15.36
CA GLN A 40 -6.85 -13.10 -15.75
C GLN A 40 -5.39 -12.73 -15.40
N TRP A 41 -5.03 -12.96 -14.14
CA TRP A 41 -3.64 -13.23 -13.76
C TRP A 41 -3.13 -14.44 -14.56
N THR A 42 -1.87 -14.44 -14.99
CA THR A 42 -1.33 -15.55 -15.79
C THR A 42 0.10 -15.84 -15.38
N GLN A 43 0.23 -16.92 -14.63
CA GLN A 43 1.46 -17.62 -14.30
C GLN A 43 2.13 -18.20 -15.56
N PHE A 44 3.46 -18.30 -15.60
CA PHE A 44 4.19 -18.80 -16.80
C PHE A 44 5.48 -19.62 -16.56
N ALA A 45 6.13 -19.48 -15.41
CA ALA A 45 7.52 -19.90 -15.17
C ALA A 45 8.55 -19.30 -16.16
N MET A 46 9.84 -19.66 -16.00
CA MET A 46 10.93 -19.16 -16.85
C MET A 46 10.89 -19.78 -18.26
N ASN A 47 11.04 -18.94 -19.29
CA ASN A 47 11.12 -19.28 -20.72
C ASN A 47 9.86 -19.89 -21.38
N ARG A 48 8.78 -19.10 -21.46
CA ARG A 48 8.02 -18.97 -22.72
C ARG A 48 7.65 -17.52 -22.98
N GLY A 49 8.11 -16.99 -24.11
CA GLY A 49 7.47 -15.81 -24.71
C GLY A 49 6.11 -16.24 -25.26
N ASP A 50 5.05 -16.02 -24.49
CA ASP A 50 3.71 -15.92 -25.04
C ASP A 50 3.49 -14.51 -25.64
N GLU A 51 2.40 -14.34 -26.38
CA GLU A 51 2.10 -13.11 -27.13
C GLU A 51 1.74 -11.91 -26.24
N ARG A 52 1.98 -11.98 -24.91
CA ARG A 52 1.53 -11.02 -23.89
C ARG A 52 2.65 -10.41 -23.04
N GLY A 53 3.91 -10.77 -23.24
CA GLY A 53 5.08 -9.99 -22.79
C GLY A 53 5.25 -9.81 -21.27
N ARG A 54 5.08 -10.89 -20.49
CA ARG A 54 5.36 -10.92 -19.04
C ARG A 54 6.70 -11.62 -18.76
N PHE A 55 7.44 -11.11 -17.78
CA PHE A 55 8.69 -11.72 -17.30
C PHE A 55 8.55 -12.14 -15.84
N LEU A 56 8.93 -13.38 -15.56
CA LEU A 56 9.03 -13.94 -14.21
C LEU A 56 10.49 -14.10 -13.83
N TRP A 57 10.95 -13.36 -12.82
CA TRP A 57 12.31 -13.48 -12.32
C TRP A 57 12.33 -14.31 -11.04
N THR A 58 12.49 -15.62 -11.22
CA THR A 58 12.43 -16.59 -10.13
C THR A 58 13.77 -16.77 -9.39
N ASP A 59 14.87 -16.24 -9.93
CA ASP A 59 16.15 -16.12 -9.22
C ASP A 59 16.94 -14.87 -9.65
N ALA A 60 17.98 -14.53 -8.87
CA ALA A 60 18.87 -13.41 -9.16
C ALA A 60 19.75 -13.57 -10.41
N ARG A 61 19.91 -14.78 -10.96
CA ARG A 61 20.73 -15.02 -12.18
C ARG A 61 20.00 -14.54 -13.43
N ASN A 62 18.67 -14.46 -13.40
CA ASN A 62 17.88 -13.94 -14.52
C ASN A 62 18.22 -12.49 -14.90
N TRP A 63 18.74 -11.66 -13.98
CA TRP A 63 19.21 -10.31 -14.31
C TRP A 63 20.43 -10.27 -15.24
N ASN A 64 21.23 -11.35 -15.27
CA ASN A 64 22.31 -11.50 -16.26
C ASN A 64 21.80 -11.78 -17.67
N HIS A 65 20.53 -12.17 -17.83
CA HIS A 65 19.90 -12.46 -19.12
C HIS A 65 19.16 -11.26 -19.72
N GLY A 66 18.99 -10.18 -18.96
CA GLY A 66 18.39 -8.94 -19.42
C GLY A 66 17.64 -8.19 -18.35
N VAL A 67 17.63 -6.87 -18.49
CA VAL A 67 16.75 -5.97 -17.74
C VAL A 67 15.38 -5.93 -18.42
N PRO A 68 14.24 -5.83 -17.69
CA PRO A 68 12.95 -5.57 -18.31
C PRO A 68 12.95 -4.34 -19.21
N ASP A 69 12.21 -4.44 -20.33
CA ASP A 69 11.77 -3.28 -21.09
C ASP A 69 10.58 -2.62 -20.39
N ALA A 70 10.50 -1.30 -20.52
CA ALA A 70 9.50 -0.42 -19.95
C ALA A 70 8.04 -0.82 -20.29
N LYS A 71 7.84 -1.60 -21.36
CA LYS A 71 6.52 -2.11 -21.79
C LYS A 71 6.03 -3.34 -21.03
N THR A 72 6.90 -4.03 -20.30
CA THR A 72 6.60 -5.36 -19.74
C THR A 72 6.23 -5.31 -18.27
N SER A 73 5.27 -6.13 -17.85
CA SER A 73 4.93 -6.29 -16.43
C SER A 73 5.87 -7.28 -15.77
N ALA A 74 6.25 -6.97 -14.54
CA ALA A 74 7.24 -7.67 -13.74
C ALA A 74 6.58 -8.38 -12.55
N GLU A 75 6.87 -9.66 -12.34
CA GLU A 75 6.44 -10.40 -11.15
C GLU A 75 7.59 -11.28 -10.60
N ILE A 76 7.74 -11.27 -9.27
CA ILE A 76 8.82 -11.96 -8.53
C ILE A 76 8.21 -12.76 -7.37
N GLY A 77 8.27 -14.09 -7.45
CA GLY A 77 7.71 -15.03 -6.47
C GLY A 77 6.80 -16.08 -7.12
N ASP A 78 6.21 -15.78 -8.28
CA ASP A 78 5.33 -16.67 -9.04
C ASP A 78 6.11 -17.72 -9.87
N ASP A 79 6.38 -18.87 -9.25
CA ASP A 79 6.87 -20.05 -9.95
C ASP A 79 6.11 -21.35 -9.61
N ASN A 80 5.02 -21.27 -8.83
CA ASN A 80 4.29 -22.40 -8.23
C ASN A 80 5.15 -23.41 -7.41
N SER A 81 6.42 -23.13 -7.14
CA SER A 81 7.29 -24.09 -6.42
C SER A 81 7.01 -24.14 -4.91
N GLY A 82 6.34 -23.10 -4.37
CA GLY A 82 6.12 -22.91 -2.94
C GLY A 82 7.41 -22.58 -2.17
N LYS A 83 8.46 -22.10 -2.85
CA LYS A 83 9.74 -21.73 -2.25
C LYS A 83 9.91 -20.22 -2.22
N ALA A 84 10.51 -19.72 -1.14
CA ALA A 84 11.04 -18.36 -1.08
C ALA A 84 12.00 -18.09 -2.25
N LEU A 85 11.77 -16.99 -2.98
CA LEU A 85 12.67 -16.56 -4.05
C LEU A 85 13.49 -15.36 -3.57
N HIS A 86 14.79 -15.38 -3.87
CA HIS A 86 15.73 -14.33 -3.49
C HIS A 86 16.26 -13.64 -4.74
N CYS A 87 15.85 -12.39 -4.93
CA CYS A 87 16.13 -11.58 -6.09
C CYS A 87 17.00 -10.37 -5.71
N VAL A 88 18.00 -10.06 -6.53
CA VAL A 88 18.89 -8.90 -6.33
C VAL A 88 19.02 -8.16 -7.66
N ILE A 89 18.74 -6.86 -7.65
CA ILE A 89 19.05 -5.95 -8.75
C ILE A 89 20.41 -5.31 -8.41
N PRO A 90 21.49 -5.67 -9.11
CA PRO A 90 22.84 -5.35 -8.66
C PRO A 90 23.24 -3.90 -8.97
N LYS A 91 24.22 -3.39 -8.21
CA LYS A 91 24.77 -2.03 -8.30
C LYS A 91 25.04 -1.59 -9.75
N GLY A 92 24.57 -0.39 -10.10
CA GLY A 92 24.71 0.19 -11.44
C GLY A 92 23.65 -0.25 -12.45
N THR A 93 22.80 -1.23 -12.12
CA THR A 93 21.68 -1.64 -12.97
C THR A 93 20.59 -0.58 -12.98
N ARG A 94 19.97 -0.34 -14.15
CA ARG A 94 18.79 0.50 -14.30
C ARG A 94 17.68 -0.31 -14.93
N ALA A 95 16.62 -0.59 -14.18
CA ALA A 95 15.47 -1.37 -14.60
C ALA A 95 14.24 -0.49 -14.82
N THR A 96 13.43 -0.80 -15.83
CA THR A 96 12.13 -0.16 -16.03
C THR A 96 11.08 -1.21 -16.40
N CYS A 97 9.90 -1.16 -15.80
CA CYS A 97 8.77 -2.05 -16.13
C CYS A 97 7.43 -1.29 -16.12
N ALA A 98 6.42 -1.85 -16.77
CA ALA A 98 5.09 -1.26 -16.87
C ALA A 98 4.27 -1.39 -15.57
N GLN A 99 4.42 -2.51 -14.86
CA GLN A 99 3.83 -2.80 -13.55
C GLN A 99 4.85 -3.64 -12.78
N PHE A 100 4.83 -3.61 -11.45
CA PHE A 100 5.72 -4.41 -10.62
C PHE A 100 4.98 -5.11 -9.48
N GLU A 101 5.14 -6.41 -9.35
CA GLU A 101 4.58 -7.20 -8.26
C GLU A 101 5.65 -8.07 -7.59
N LEU A 102 5.80 -7.92 -6.26
CA LEU A 102 6.54 -8.87 -5.42
C LEU A 102 5.51 -9.82 -4.81
N ALA A 103 5.41 -11.02 -5.37
CA ALA A 103 4.35 -11.98 -5.13
C ALA A 103 4.73 -13.35 -5.70
N GLU A 104 4.48 -14.44 -4.97
CA GLU A 104 3.23 -15.19 -5.18
C GLU A 104 2.97 -16.36 -4.20
N HIS A 105 1.69 -16.76 -4.24
CA HIS A 105 1.08 -17.91 -3.58
C HIS A 105 1.04 -17.85 -2.04
N ALA A 106 -0.17 -18.02 -1.47
CA ALA A 106 -0.45 -17.93 -0.03
C ALA A 106 0.24 -19.01 0.86
N ARG A 107 1.12 -19.83 0.27
CA ARG A 107 1.94 -20.86 0.91
C ARG A 107 3.41 -20.49 0.98
N THR A 108 3.84 -19.45 0.25
CA THR A 108 5.21 -18.98 0.22
C THR A 108 5.45 -18.01 1.38
N GLN A 109 6.60 -18.15 2.03
CA GLN A 109 7.10 -17.30 3.10
C GLN A 109 8.62 -17.20 2.90
N GLY A 110 9.20 -16.00 2.94
CA GLY A 110 10.65 -15.82 2.76
C GLY A 110 11.06 -15.06 1.49
N THR A 111 10.13 -14.68 0.61
CA THR A 111 10.48 -14.02 -0.67
C THR A 111 11.15 -12.67 -0.41
N THR A 112 12.32 -12.45 -1.00
CA THR A 112 13.06 -11.18 -0.85
C THR A 112 13.44 -10.57 -2.19
N LEU A 113 13.24 -9.27 -2.34
CA LEU A 113 13.93 -8.46 -3.35
C LEU A 113 14.92 -7.53 -2.66
N ARG A 114 16.12 -7.35 -3.23
CA ARG A 114 17.06 -6.27 -2.88
C ARG A 114 17.41 -5.43 -4.09
N LEU A 115 17.29 -4.12 -3.96
CA LEU A 115 17.85 -3.13 -4.87
C LEU A 115 19.14 -2.58 -4.24
N GLU A 116 20.30 -2.92 -4.81
CA GLU A 116 21.60 -2.55 -4.26
C GLU A 116 21.92 -1.04 -4.36
N PRO A 117 22.91 -0.53 -3.59
CA PRO A 117 23.41 0.84 -3.70
C PRO A 117 23.71 1.26 -5.14
N GLY A 118 23.10 2.35 -5.60
CA GLY A 118 23.25 2.87 -6.96
C GLY A 118 22.59 2.03 -8.08
N ALA A 119 21.80 1.00 -7.74
CA ALA A 119 20.85 0.39 -8.66
C ALA A 119 19.54 1.20 -8.70
N SER A 120 18.74 1.03 -9.76
CA SER A 120 17.43 1.68 -9.87
C SER A 120 16.37 0.78 -10.52
N LEU A 121 15.12 0.90 -10.04
CA LEU A 121 13.94 0.27 -10.61
C LEU A 121 12.83 1.32 -10.77
N THR A 122 12.42 1.55 -12.01
CA THR A 122 11.33 2.47 -12.36
C THR A 122 10.10 1.68 -12.80
N VAL A 123 8.97 1.91 -12.16
CA VAL A 123 7.68 1.31 -12.50
C VAL A 123 6.82 2.40 -13.12
N LEU A 124 6.44 2.23 -14.39
CA LEU A 124 5.64 3.23 -15.11
C LEU A 124 4.19 3.28 -14.62
N GLY A 125 3.68 2.14 -14.15
CA GLY A 125 2.34 1.93 -13.60
C GLY A 125 2.33 1.95 -12.08
N GLY A 126 1.64 0.98 -11.47
CA GLY A 126 1.61 0.75 -10.02
C GLY A 126 2.56 -0.36 -9.57
N ALA A 127 2.84 -0.38 -8.27
CA ALA A 127 3.61 -1.44 -7.63
C ALA A 127 2.86 -2.10 -6.47
N VAL A 128 2.90 -3.42 -6.40
CA VAL A 128 2.32 -4.23 -5.32
C VAL A 128 3.44 -5.01 -4.64
N LEU A 129 3.61 -4.80 -3.34
CA LEU A 129 4.61 -5.45 -2.53
C LEU A 129 3.92 -6.42 -1.55
N SER A 130 4.18 -7.71 -1.75
CA SER A 130 3.58 -8.89 -1.10
C SER A 130 2.17 -9.29 -1.54
N LYS A 131 2.06 -10.54 -2.02
CA LYS A 131 0.87 -11.41 -1.91
C LYS A 131 1.15 -12.62 -0.98
N ASP A 132 2.32 -12.66 -0.37
CA ASP A 132 2.89 -13.83 0.32
C ASP A 132 2.53 -13.78 1.81
N ARG A 133 2.79 -14.88 2.55
CA ARG A 133 2.62 -14.85 4.02
C ARG A 133 3.56 -13.85 4.68
N GLU A 134 4.77 -13.72 4.14
CA GLU A 134 5.82 -12.80 4.59
C GLU A 134 6.82 -12.59 3.46
N SER A 135 7.08 -11.33 3.09
CA SER A 135 8.10 -10.96 2.11
C SER A 135 8.83 -9.66 2.50
N TRP A 136 10.05 -9.49 1.98
CA TRP A 136 10.91 -8.34 2.27
C TRP A 136 11.36 -7.67 0.98
N PHE A 137 11.29 -6.33 0.94
CA PHE A 137 11.90 -5.54 -0.12
C PHE A 137 12.90 -4.57 0.48
N TYR A 138 14.18 -4.84 0.25
CA TYR A 138 15.30 -4.00 0.66
C TYR A 138 15.61 -3.01 -0.47
N VAL A 139 15.62 -1.72 -0.16
CA VAL A 139 15.91 -0.62 -1.09
C VAL A 139 17.10 0.15 -0.55
N ASP A 140 18.30 -0.18 -1.03
CA ASP A 140 19.52 0.63 -0.86
C ASP A 140 19.80 1.48 -2.11
N GLY A 141 19.10 1.23 -3.22
CA GLY A 141 19.11 2.03 -4.45
C GLY A 141 17.88 2.92 -4.59
N THR A 142 17.46 3.20 -5.84
CA THR A 142 16.31 4.08 -6.13
C THR A 142 15.13 3.33 -6.76
N PHE A 143 14.00 3.28 -6.05
CA PHE A 143 12.74 2.72 -6.52
C PHE A 143 11.74 3.85 -6.80
N VAL A 144 11.22 3.94 -8.04
CA VAL A 144 10.28 5.01 -8.45
C VAL A 144 9.03 4.39 -9.06
N CYS A 145 7.85 4.83 -8.63
CA CYS A 145 6.56 4.50 -9.21
C CYS A 145 5.92 5.76 -9.82
N GLN A 146 5.84 5.82 -11.15
CA GLN A 146 5.52 7.04 -11.90
C GLN A 146 4.01 7.28 -12.13
N ASP A 147 3.13 6.27 -12.10
CA ASP A 147 1.70 6.52 -12.35
C ASP A 147 1.04 7.20 -11.15
N LYS A 148 0.55 8.42 -11.41
CA LYS A 148 -0.15 9.27 -10.46
C LYS A 148 -1.48 8.70 -9.92
N ARG A 149 -1.93 7.56 -10.42
CA ARG A 149 -3.21 6.91 -10.04
C ARG A 149 -3.06 5.63 -9.25
N TRP A 150 -1.89 4.98 -9.26
CA TRP A 150 -1.74 3.62 -8.73
C TRP A 150 -0.78 3.53 -7.54
N GLY A 151 0.35 4.24 -7.57
CA GLY A 151 1.27 4.33 -6.45
C GLY A 151 1.89 2.98 -6.02
N ILE A 152 2.38 2.93 -4.79
CA ILE A 152 2.93 1.71 -4.16
C ILE A 152 1.96 1.18 -3.11
N ARG A 153 1.73 -0.13 -3.11
CA ARG A 153 1.05 -0.86 -2.02
C ARG A 153 2.02 -1.80 -1.32
N VAL A 154 2.01 -1.78 0.02
CA VAL A 154 2.80 -2.65 0.91
C VAL A 154 1.83 -3.49 1.73
N GLY A 155 1.79 -4.79 1.46
CA GLY A 155 0.84 -5.73 2.05
C GLY A 155 -0.56 -5.70 1.43
N GLY A 156 -1.23 -6.85 1.44
CA GLY A 156 -2.62 -6.99 1.00
C GLY A 156 -2.95 -8.29 0.29
N PRO A 157 -4.00 -9.03 0.69
CA PRO A 157 -4.48 -10.15 -0.10
C PRO A 157 -5.07 -9.67 -1.43
N TRP A 158 -4.78 -10.42 -2.49
CA TRP A 158 -5.49 -10.36 -3.76
C TRP A 158 -6.35 -11.63 -3.92
N GLY A 159 -7.53 -11.47 -4.51
CA GLY A 159 -8.25 -12.58 -5.16
C GLY A 159 -9.10 -13.52 -4.29
N ARG A 160 -8.76 -13.82 -3.03
CA ARG A 160 -9.62 -14.67 -2.16
C ARG A 160 -9.75 -14.20 -0.71
N PRO A 161 -10.98 -14.18 -0.15
CA PRO A 161 -11.24 -13.84 1.25
C PRO A 161 -11.16 -15.07 2.17
N ASP A 162 -10.20 -15.97 1.94
CA ASP A 162 -9.98 -17.10 2.86
C ASP A 162 -9.41 -16.56 4.18
N ILE A 163 -10.25 -16.58 5.21
CA ILE A 163 -10.47 -15.40 6.07
C ILE A 163 -9.43 -15.20 7.19
N GLY A 164 -8.37 -16.02 7.19
CA GLY A 164 -7.40 -16.18 8.28
C GLY A 164 -5.95 -16.47 7.89
N GLU A 165 -5.57 -16.41 6.61
CA GLU A 165 -4.14 -16.43 6.25
C GLU A 165 -3.59 -15.01 6.25
N PRO A 166 -2.63 -14.67 7.14
CA PRO A 166 -2.00 -13.36 7.13
C PRO A 166 -1.10 -13.23 5.91
N ALA A 167 -1.13 -12.06 5.29
CA ALA A 167 -0.05 -11.57 4.45
C ALA A 167 0.68 -10.47 5.22
N SER A 168 2.01 -10.45 5.13
CA SER A 168 2.84 -9.34 5.57
C SER A 168 3.87 -8.95 4.51
N CYS A 169 4.33 -7.70 4.57
CA CYS A 169 5.36 -7.15 3.71
C CYS A 169 6.25 -6.19 4.51
N HIS A 170 7.56 -6.33 4.37
CA HIS A 170 8.55 -5.48 5.04
C HIS A 170 9.32 -4.70 3.97
N LEU A 171 8.91 -3.45 3.68
CA LEU A 171 9.68 -2.54 2.83
C LEU A 171 10.72 -1.82 3.70
N ILE A 172 12.00 -2.06 3.43
CA ILE A 172 13.13 -1.54 4.22
C ILE A 172 13.96 -0.64 3.31
N ILE A 173 14.01 0.65 3.61
CA ILE A 173 14.74 1.66 2.84
C ILE A 173 16.02 1.99 3.62
N GLY A 174 17.18 1.56 3.11
CA GLY A 174 18.48 1.78 3.74
C GLY A 174 19.02 3.20 3.55
N PRO A 175 20.23 3.52 4.03
CA PRO A 175 20.74 4.90 4.07
C PRO A 175 20.96 5.57 2.71
N GLU A 176 21.29 4.80 1.67
CA GLU A 176 21.34 5.27 0.26
C GLU A 176 20.00 5.09 -0.47
N GLY A 177 19.02 4.45 0.19
CA GLY A 177 17.73 4.08 -0.35
C GLY A 177 16.81 5.27 -0.60
N ARG A 178 16.15 5.28 -1.75
CA ARG A 178 15.12 6.26 -2.11
C ARG A 178 13.92 5.58 -2.74
N VAL A 179 12.76 5.69 -2.09
CA VAL A 179 11.47 5.27 -2.64
C VAL A 179 10.65 6.50 -2.98
N GLU A 180 10.17 6.60 -4.21
CA GLU A 180 9.35 7.70 -4.71
C GLU A 180 8.08 7.17 -5.38
N ALA A 181 6.92 7.68 -4.99
CA ALA A 181 5.65 7.35 -5.64
C ALA A 181 4.64 8.49 -5.53
N SER A 182 3.62 8.45 -6.38
CA SER A 182 2.53 9.42 -6.25
C SER A 182 1.68 9.24 -4.98
N GLY A 183 1.69 8.07 -4.36
CA GLY A 183 0.93 7.77 -3.15
C GLY A 183 1.29 6.37 -2.65
N ILE A 184 1.26 6.16 -1.34
CA ILE A 184 1.75 4.91 -0.73
C ILE A 184 0.70 4.36 0.24
N GLY A 185 0.32 3.08 0.07
CA GLY A 185 -0.63 2.39 0.93
C GLY A 185 0.01 1.24 1.69
N ILE A 186 -0.03 1.27 3.03
CA ILE A 186 0.29 0.12 3.88
C ILE A 186 -1.02 -0.58 4.24
N ASN A 187 -1.16 -1.84 3.85
CA ASN A 187 -2.37 -2.66 4.00
C ASN A 187 -3.63 -2.03 3.38
N THR A 188 -3.46 -1.08 2.46
CA THR A 188 -4.53 -0.36 1.76
C THR A 188 -4.05 0.09 0.37
N SER A 189 -4.92 0.73 -0.41
CA SER A 189 -4.59 1.25 -1.74
C SER A 189 -4.92 2.74 -1.85
N PHE A 190 -4.13 3.48 -2.61
CA PHE A 190 -4.37 4.90 -2.92
C PHE A 190 -5.42 5.14 -4.02
N ARG A 191 -6.12 4.10 -4.49
CA ARG A 191 -7.14 4.20 -5.54
C ARG A 191 -8.18 5.26 -5.22
N SER A 192 -8.64 5.96 -6.27
CA SER A 192 -9.71 6.94 -6.22
C SER A 192 -11.00 6.37 -5.62
N ASP A 193 -11.76 7.23 -4.91
CA ASP A 193 -13.03 6.95 -4.22
C ASP A 193 -14.22 6.57 -5.16
N THR A 194 -13.98 5.79 -6.22
CA THR A 194 -14.94 5.52 -7.30
C THR A 194 -14.92 4.10 -7.87
N THR A 195 -14.07 3.19 -7.35
CA THR A 195 -14.02 1.78 -7.82
C THR A 195 -14.30 0.76 -6.71
N PRO A 196 -15.57 0.32 -6.55
CA PRO A 196 -15.94 -0.73 -5.61
C PRO A 196 -15.67 -2.13 -6.19
N SER A 197 -14.42 -2.57 -6.14
CA SER A 197 -14.00 -3.94 -6.50
C SER A 197 -14.03 -4.96 -5.35
N ALA A 198 -14.53 -4.60 -4.16
CA ALA A 198 -14.79 -5.54 -3.06
C ALA A 198 -16.03 -5.16 -2.24
N PRO A 199 -16.71 -6.13 -1.59
CA PRO A 199 -17.93 -5.90 -0.82
C PRO A 199 -17.76 -5.04 0.45
N TRP A 200 -16.54 -4.55 0.72
CA TRP A 200 -16.20 -3.72 1.88
C TRP A 200 -16.27 -2.21 1.56
N GLY A 201 -16.37 -1.82 0.29
CA GLY A 201 -16.46 -0.43 -0.17
C GLY A 201 -15.12 0.19 -0.54
N GLU A 202 -15.16 1.44 -1.03
CA GLU A 202 -14.07 2.12 -1.76
C GLU A 202 -12.74 2.30 -1.00
N LYS A 203 -12.73 2.13 0.32
CA LYS A 203 -11.56 2.43 1.20
C LYS A 203 -10.95 1.20 1.89
N PHE A 204 -11.53 0.01 1.71
CA PHE A 204 -11.32 -1.10 2.64
C PHE A 204 -10.79 -2.37 1.96
N TYR A 205 -9.46 -2.42 1.76
CA TYR A 205 -8.78 -3.51 1.06
C TYR A 205 -7.50 -4.00 1.77
N ALA A 206 -7.63 -4.65 2.94
CA ALA A 206 -6.81 -5.82 3.30
C ALA A 206 -7.21 -6.42 4.66
N ARG A 207 -7.02 -7.74 4.83
CA ARG A 207 -6.73 -8.39 6.13
C ARG A 207 -5.23 -8.69 6.25
N SER A 208 -4.42 -7.77 5.75
CA SER A 208 -2.96 -7.84 5.81
C SER A 208 -2.51 -7.21 7.12
N THR A 209 -1.54 -7.84 7.74
CA THR A 209 -1.19 -7.71 9.16
C THR A 209 0.31 -7.61 9.31
N ASP A 210 0.81 -6.82 10.25
CA ASP A 210 2.25 -6.60 10.47
C ASP A 210 3.05 -6.12 9.24
N SER A 211 2.38 -5.68 8.17
CA SER A 211 3.09 -5.06 7.04
C SER A 211 3.57 -3.67 7.41
N GLU A 212 4.79 -3.36 7.00
CA GLU A 212 5.51 -2.20 7.46
C GLU A 212 6.40 -1.58 6.39
N ILE A 213 6.62 -0.28 6.53
CA ILE A 213 7.68 0.46 5.85
C ILE A 213 8.64 0.96 6.93
N THR A 214 9.90 0.57 6.84
CA THR A 214 10.98 1.06 7.71
C THR A 214 11.94 1.90 6.87
N VAL A 215 12.10 3.17 7.22
CA VAL A 215 13.06 4.10 6.61
C VAL A 215 14.23 4.26 7.58
N ASP A 216 15.40 3.77 7.17
CA ASP A 216 16.61 3.66 7.98
C ASP A 216 17.72 4.53 7.38
N GLY A 217 17.70 5.83 7.71
CA GLY A 217 18.56 6.85 7.11
C GLY A 217 18.20 7.26 5.66
N GLY A 218 17.38 6.48 4.96
CA GLY A 218 16.98 6.72 3.57
C GLY A 218 15.86 7.75 3.36
N GLN A 219 15.27 7.73 2.17
CA GLN A 219 14.21 8.67 1.76
C GLN A 219 12.94 7.95 1.31
N LEU A 220 11.80 8.38 1.87
CA LEU A 220 10.46 8.04 1.42
C LEU A 220 9.76 9.29 0.89
N ILE A 221 9.35 9.27 -0.37
CA ILE A 221 8.65 10.37 -1.04
C ILE A 221 7.32 9.83 -1.55
N ALA A 222 6.23 10.40 -1.04
CA ALA A 222 4.88 10.06 -1.45
C ALA A 222 4.14 11.35 -1.80
N ASP A 223 4.00 11.71 -3.09
CA ASP A 223 3.49 13.03 -3.49
C ASP A 223 2.13 13.36 -2.85
N GLN A 224 1.14 12.48 -3.05
CA GLN A 224 -0.17 12.54 -2.43
C GLN A 224 -0.18 11.90 -1.02
N GLY A 225 0.99 11.63 -0.45
CA GLY A 225 1.19 11.12 0.92
C GLY A 225 0.93 9.63 1.12
N LEU A 226 0.78 9.23 2.39
CA LEU A 226 0.76 7.83 2.82
C LEU A 226 -0.52 7.49 3.59
N LYS A 227 -1.14 6.35 3.25
CA LYS A 227 -2.30 5.79 3.95
C LYS A 227 -1.90 4.48 4.61
N LEU A 228 -2.26 4.31 5.88
CA LEU A 228 -2.02 3.10 6.66
C LEU A 228 -3.35 2.64 7.22
N SER A 229 -3.78 1.41 6.93
CA SER A 229 -5.02 0.87 7.49
C SER A 229 -4.96 -0.64 7.75
N THR A 230 -5.27 -1.10 8.96
CA THR A 230 -5.44 -2.55 9.23
C THR A 230 -6.78 -2.91 9.84
N THR A 231 -7.26 -4.11 9.51
CA THR A 231 -8.47 -4.71 10.09
C THR A 231 -8.25 -5.39 11.43
N ASP A 232 -7.00 -5.65 11.79
CA ASP A 232 -6.62 -6.34 13.02
C ASP A 232 -5.68 -5.43 13.82
N ALA A 233 -6.20 -4.89 14.91
CA ALA A 233 -5.48 -4.01 15.82
C ALA A 233 -4.45 -4.75 16.70
N THR A 234 -4.52 -6.08 16.78
CA THR A 234 -3.50 -6.88 17.48
C THR A 234 -2.24 -7.07 16.63
N ARG A 235 -2.33 -6.77 15.33
CA ARG A 235 -1.27 -6.94 14.33
C ARG A 235 -1.18 -5.71 13.41
N PRO A 236 -0.93 -4.51 13.99
CA PRO A 236 -1.01 -3.24 13.28
C PRO A 236 0.04 -3.13 12.18
N GLY A 237 -0.32 -2.42 11.11
CA GLY A 237 0.66 -1.98 10.12
C GLY A 237 1.49 -0.83 10.69
N ALA A 238 2.72 -0.66 10.19
CA ALA A 238 3.64 0.33 10.75
C ALA A 238 4.40 1.14 9.68
N LEU A 239 4.48 2.46 9.85
CA LEU A 239 5.53 3.28 9.26
C LEU A 239 6.57 3.57 10.34
N ARG A 240 7.85 3.27 10.11
CA ARG A 240 8.95 3.57 11.03
C ARG A 240 9.99 4.45 10.38
N LEU A 241 10.37 5.53 11.05
CA LEU A 241 11.41 6.45 10.62
C LEU A 241 12.52 6.46 11.68
N LYS A 242 13.77 6.20 11.30
CA LYS A 242 14.92 6.15 12.22
C LYS A 242 16.23 6.64 11.58
N GLY A 243 17.17 7.03 12.43
CA GLY A 243 18.42 7.68 12.00
C GLY A 243 18.14 9.00 11.27
N ASN A 244 18.93 9.29 10.23
CA ASN A 244 18.77 10.49 9.39
C ASN A 244 17.67 10.36 8.31
N ALA A 245 16.67 9.51 8.53
CA ALA A 245 15.61 9.22 7.57
C ALA A 245 14.82 10.46 7.16
N SER A 246 14.22 10.43 5.98
CA SER A 246 13.28 11.48 5.54
C SER A 246 11.96 10.92 5.01
N PHE A 247 10.86 11.60 5.36
CA PHE A 247 9.54 11.35 4.80
C PHE A 247 8.94 12.65 4.28
N LEU A 248 8.66 12.69 2.97
CA LEU A 248 8.23 13.87 2.25
C LEU A 248 6.91 13.61 1.49
N SER A 249 5.98 14.56 1.55
CA SER A 249 4.83 14.64 0.65
C SER A 249 4.55 16.08 0.19
N GLN A 250 3.67 16.26 -0.80
CA GLN A 250 3.27 17.60 -1.24
C GLN A 250 2.52 18.32 -0.13
N ARG A 251 2.86 19.59 0.12
CA ARG A 251 2.31 20.39 1.21
C ARG A 251 0.78 20.53 1.15
N ASP A 252 0.20 20.46 -0.05
CA ASP A 252 -1.22 20.56 -0.29
C ASP A 252 -1.96 19.20 -0.29
N SER A 253 -1.24 18.09 -0.14
CA SER A 253 -1.81 16.75 -0.05
C SER A 253 -2.77 16.62 1.13
N GLN A 254 -3.99 16.14 0.84
CA GLN A 254 -4.99 15.77 1.84
C GLN A 254 -4.59 14.54 2.68
N TYR A 255 -3.66 13.73 2.19
CA TYR A 255 -3.30 12.45 2.81
C TYR A 255 -1.81 12.38 3.15
N GLY A 256 -1.23 13.52 3.57
CA GLY A 256 0.20 13.65 3.90
C GLY A 256 0.69 12.48 4.77
N ILE A 257 -0.05 12.19 5.85
CA ILE A 257 -0.20 10.82 6.37
C ILE A 257 -1.59 10.62 6.99
N ASP A 258 -2.19 9.47 6.75
CA ASP A 258 -3.52 9.10 7.22
C ASP A 258 -3.51 7.69 7.85
N VAL A 259 -3.66 7.60 9.18
CA VAL A 259 -3.42 6.40 10.00
C VAL A 259 -4.72 5.86 10.61
N TRP A 260 -5.12 4.66 10.20
CA TRP A 260 -6.30 3.93 10.66
C TRP A 260 -5.88 2.63 11.35
N CYS A 261 -6.01 2.56 12.68
CA CYS A 261 -5.70 1.36 13.48
C CYS A 261 -4.25 0.84 13.32
N GLY A 262 -3.26 1.72 13.22
CA GLY A 262 -1.85 1.33 13.12
C GLY A 262 -0.86 2.33 13.71
N VAL A 263 0.43 2.09 13.48
CA VAL A 263 1.52 2.78 14.17
C VAL A 263 2.34 3.63 13.20
N TRP A 264 2.56 4.90 13.53
CA TRP A 264 3.65 5.68 12.98
C TRP A 264 4.70 5.89 14.07
N GLU A 265 5.85 5.24 13.94
CA GLU A 265 6.96 5.28 14.88
C GLU A 265 8.09 6.17 14.36
N ILE A 266 8.59 7.05 15.22
CA ILE A 266 9.71 7.95 14.94
C ILE A 266 10.75 7.77 16.05
N ASP A 267 11.91 7.21 15.69
CA ASP A 267 13.11 7.20 16.53
C ASP A 267 13.77 8.58 16.38
N GLY A 268 13.60 9.42 17.41
CA GLY A 268 13.80 10.86 17.31
C GLY A 268 15.25 11.30 17.47
N GLY A 269 15.64 12.33 16.71
CA GLY A 269 16.97 12.95 16.79
C GLY A 269 17.34 13.70 15.51
N ASP A 270 17.29 13.01 14.37
CA ASP A 270 17.80 13.49 13.08
C ASP A 270 16.84 13.25 11.88
N VAL A 271 15.58 12.85 12.14
CA VAL A 271 14.60 12.53 11.07
C VAL A 271 14.01 13.81 10.47
N THR A 272 13.95 13.92 9.14
CA THR A 272 13.30 15.03 8.43
C THR A 272 11.89 14.67 7.97
N ILE A 273 10.85 15.32 8.49
CA ILE A 273 9.46 15.02 8.15
C ILE A 273 8.77 16.29 7.65
N LYS A 274 8.31 16.27 6.39
CA LYS A 274 7.60 17.39 5.75
C LYS A 274 6.43 16.87 4.93
N VAL A 275 5.22 17.00 5.44
CA VAL A 275 4.03 16.40 4.84
C VAL A 275 2.90 17.41 4.62
N GLY A 276 1.86 16.98 3.90
CA GLY A 276 0.58 17.68 3.83
C GLY A 276 -0.22 17.56 5.13
N ASP A 277 -1.45 17.05 5.03
CA ASP A 277 -2.31 16.85 6.20
C ASP A 277 -1.99 15.57 6.98
N ILE A 278 -2.18 15.62 8.30
CA ILE A 278 -2.00 14.50 9.22
C ILE A 278 -3.34 14.13 9.84
N GLU A 279 -3.78 12.90 9.64
CA GLU A 279 -4.97 12.35 10.31
C GLU A 279 -4.69 11.02 11.03
N PHE A 280 -5.28 10.87 12.22
CA PHE A 280 -5.27 9.63 12.99
C PHE A 280 -6.71 9.23 13.34
N HIS A 281 -7.23 8.15 12.76
CA HIS A 281 -8.60 7.66 12.95
C HIS A 281 -8.62 6.35 13.75
N GLY A 282 -8.59 6.43 15.08
CA GLY A 282 -8.75 5.27 15.96
C GLY A 282 -10.23 4.95 16.22
N ASP A 283 -10.56 3.66 16.36
CA ASP A 283 -11.91 3.09 16.53
C ASP A 283 -12.95 3.41 15.42
N LYS A 284 -12.85 4.52 14.69
CA LYS A 284 -13.76 4.89 13.59
C LYS A 284 -13.79 3.83 12.47
N PHE A 285 -12.63 3.23 12.18
CA PHE A 285 -12.52 2.08 11.29
C PHE A 285 -13.46 0.94 11.69
N LYS A 286 -13.50 0.62 13.00
CA LYS A 286 -14.29 -0.48 13.53
C LYS A 286 -15.78 -0.24 13.28
N ASP A 287 -16.27 0.96 13.54
CA ASP A 287 -17.70 1.26 13.42
C ASP A 287 -18.13 1.28 11.94
N GLU A 288 -17.30 1.83 11.04
CA GLU A 288 -17.55 1.81 9.59
C GLU A 288 -17.54 0.39 9.00
N VAL A 289 -16.60 -0.47 9.41
CA VAL A 289 -16.51 -1.87 8.92
C VAL A 289 -17.58 -2.76 9.54
N ASN A 290 -17.87 -2.62 10.84
CA ASN A 290 -18.93 -3.41 11.50
C ASN A 290 -20.31 -3.10 10.89
N GLY A 291 -20.62 -1.82 10.68
CA GLY A 291 -21.89 -1.38 10.11
C GLY A 291 -22.14 -1.85 8.67
N ARG A 292 -21.07 -2.10 7.91
CA ARG A 292 -21.17 -2.54 6.50
C ARG A 292 -21.07 -4.06 6.30
N SER A 293 -20.31 -4.75 7.14
CA SER A 293 -19.95 -6.16 6.89
C SER A 293 -20.65 -7.18 7.77
N GLY A 294 -21.27 -6.76 8.87
CA GLY A 294 -21.83 -7.67 9.88
C GLY A 294 -20.78 -8.53 10.61
N LYS A 295 -19.47 -8.33 10.32
CA LYS A 295 -18.38 -9.09 10.93
C LYS A 295 -17.60 -8.20 11.89
N ALA A 296 -17.68 -8.52 13.18
CA ALA A 296 -16.98 -7.80 14.24
C ALA A 296 -15.47 -7.72 13.96
N VAL A 297 -14.95 -6.51 13.72
CA VAL A 297 -13.53 -6.18 13.86
C VAL A 297 -13.26 -5.59 15.25
N GLY A 298 -12.03 -5.76 15.72
CA GLY A 298 -11.58 -5.28 17.03
C GLY A 298 -11.58 -3.75 17.13
N ARG A 299 -11.50 -3.24 18.37
CA ARG A 299 -11.09 -1.84 18.59
C ARG A 299 -9.63 -1.68 18.20
N GLY A 300 -9.27 -0.53 17.65
CA GLY A 300 -7.93 -0.29 17.15
C GLY A 300 -7.51 1.16 17.29
N ASN A 301 -6.40 1.36 17.98
CA ASN A 301 -5.82 2.68 18.19
C ASN A 301 -5.00 3.10 16.97
N SER A 302 -5.05 4.38 16.61
CA SER A 302 -4.06 4.97 15.70
C SER A 302 -2.99 5.64 16.56
N VAL A 303 -1.74 5.18 16.46
CA VAL A 303 -0.67 5.48 17.41
C VAL A 303 0.43 6.28 16.73
N LEU A 304 0.73 7.48 17.25
CA LEU A 304 2.01 8.14 17.04
C LEU A 304 2.95 7.65 18.15
N LYS A 305 4.02 6.95 17.80
CA LYS A 305 5.02 6.47 18.74
C LYS A 305 6.31 7.26 18.58
N LEU A 306 6.81 7.81 19.68
CA LEU A 306 8.08 8.54 19.73
C LEU A 306 9.06 7.75 20.60
N THR A 307 10.23 7.46 20.06
CA THR A 307 11.28 6.67 20.73
C THR A 307 12.64 7.37 20.61
N GLY A 308 13.69 6.76 21.16
CA GLY A 308 15.05 7.27 21.05
C GLY A 308 15.41 8.29 22.13
N THR A 309 16.38 9.15 21.81
CA THR A 309 16.99 10.12 22.74
C THR A 309 16.76 11.59 22.35
N GLY A 310 16.00 11.84 21.26
CA GLY A 310 15.65 13.16 20.76
C GLY A 310 14.20 13.25 20.30
N ILE A 311 13.81 14.41 19.77
CA ILE A 311 12.54 14.63 19.09
C ILE A 311 12.84 15.19 17.71
N SER A 312 12.32 14.54 16.69
CA SER A 312 12.30 15.05 15.32
C SER A 312 10.98 15.79 15.10
N THR A 313 11.01 17.09 14.82
CA THR A 313 9.78 17.88 14.60
C THR A 313 9.14 17.53 13.25
N ILE A 314 7.82 17.32 13.27
CA ILE A 314 7.00 17.03 12.09
C ILE A 314 6.45 18.36 11.54
N HIS A 315 6.84 18.71 10.33
CA HIS A 315 6.26 19.85 9.62
C HIS A 315 5.06 19.39 8.78
N ALA A 316 3.90 20.01 8.95
CA ALA A 316 2.67 19.63 8.27
C ALA A 316 1.79 20.84 7.88
N ARG A 317 0.63 20.61 7.27
CA ARG A 317 -0.39 21.64 6.98
C ARG A 317 -1.52 21.63 8.01
N ASN A 318 -2.23 20.50 8.12
CA ASN A 318 -3.34 20.31 9.04
C ASN A 318 -3.09 19.11 9.95
N LEU A 319 -3.72 19.10 11.12
CA LEU A 319 -3.62 18.03 12.11
C LEU A 319 -4.99 17.67 12.70
N ASN A 320 -5.33 16.38 12.68
CA ASN A 320 -6.63 15.88 13.10
C ASN A 320 -6.51 14.53 13.85
N PHE A 321 -6.60 14.57 15.19
CA PHE A 321 -6.72 13.36 16.02
C PHE A 321 -8.19 13.01 16.25
N VAL A 322 -8.64 11.91 15.63
CA VAL A 322 -10.05 11.48 15.56
C VAL A 322 -10.24 10.15 16.27
N SER A 323 -10.66 10.20 17.54
CA SER A 323 -11.06 9.03 18.37
C SER A 323 -9.95 8.00 18.61
N ALA A 324 -9.80 7.51 19.85
CA ALA A 324 -8.80 6.50 20.23
C ALA A 324 -7.38 6.69 19.61
N ALA A 325 -6.98 7.95 19.42
CA ALA A 325 -5.68 8.32 18.88
C ALA A 325 -4.70 8.45 20.04
N LEU A 326 -3.57 7.75 19.97
CA LEU A 326 -2.62 7.65 21.08
C LEU A 326 -1.25 8.23 20.72
N LEU A 327 -0.62 8.85 21.71
CA LEU A 327 0.79 9.21 21.73
C LEU A 327 1.51 8.25 22.66
N ASP A 328 2.34 7.36 22.12
CA ASP A 328 3.20 6.47 22.90
C ASP A 328 4.60 7.09 23.04
N VAL A 329 5.00 7.34 24.28
CA VAL A 329 6.32 7.89 24.67
C VAL A 329 7.01 6.98 25.69
N THR A 330 6.60 5.71 25.77
CA THR A 330 7.06 4.78 26.83
C THR A 330 8.56 4.49 26.72
N ASP A 331 9.11 4.45 25.50
CA ASP A 331 10.53 4.19 25.21
C ASP A 331 11.38 5.46 25.04
N LEU A 332 10.79 6.65 25.22
CA LEU A 332 11.39 7.96 24.91
C LEU A 332 12.30 8.46 26.05
N LYS A 333 13.55 8.83 25.74
CA LYS A 333 14.59 9.15 26.72
C LYS A 333 15.09 10.59 26.59
N LEU A 334 14.28 11.54 27.05
CA LEU A 334 14.59 12.97 27.00
C LEU A 334 15.12 13.53 28.33
N ARG A 335 15.67 14.74 28.26
CA ARG A 335 15.92 15.58 29.44
C ARG A 335 14.64 16.34 29.79
N ALA A 336 14.55 16.86 31.03
CA ALA A 336 13.43 17.71 31.42
C ALA A 336 13.33 18.93 30.47
N GLY A 337 12.14 19.22 29.98
CA GLY A 337 11.94 20.24 28.95
C GLY A 337 10.60 20.15 28.24
N THR A 338 10.34 21.10 27.34
CA THR A 338 9.20 21.10 26.41
C THR A 338 9.71 21.04 24.98
N TYR A 339 9.12 20.15 24.18
CA TYR A 339 9.57 19.80 22.84
C TYR A 339 8.43 19.98 21.83
N THR A 340 8.74 20.54 20.66
CA THR A 340 7.77 20.67 19.56
C THR A 340 7.77 19.40 18.72
N VAL A 341 6.69 18.62 18.81
CA VAL A 341 6.49 17.35 18.09
C VAL A 341 5.95 17.61 16.69
N ILE A 342 5.00 18.53 16.55
CA ILE A 342 4.41 18.97 15.27
C ILE A 342 4.36 20.50 15.31
N ASP A 343 4.73 21.19 14.23
CA ASP A 343 4.76 22.66 14.18
C ASP A 343 3.90 23.27 13.07
N GLY A 344 3.44 24.51 13.31
CA GLY A 344 2.85 25.37 12.28
C GLY A 344 1.57 24.88 11.58
N VAL A 345 0.78 24.01 12.23
CA VAL A 345 -0.42 23.38 11.65
C VAL A 345 -1.76 23.98 12.10
N GLN A 346 -2.79 23.83 11.27
CA GLN A 346 -4.17 24.00 11.72
C GLN A 346 -4.67 22.76 12.47
N ILE A 347 -5.06 22.93 13.74
CA ILE A 347 -5.47 21.82 14.63
C ILE A 347 -7.00 21.68 14.66
N HIS A 348 -7.53 20.68 13.95
CA HIS A 348 -8.97 20.40 13.85
C HIS A 348 -9.47 19.47 14.97
N GLY A 349 -8.69 18.46 15.33
CA GLY A 349 -9.02 17.46 16.33
C GLY A 349 -7.89 17.26 17.34
N ASP A 350 -8.20 17.38 18.62
CA ASP A 350 -7.27 17.35 19.76
C ASP A 350 -7.48 16.13 20.68
N ARG A 351 -8.14 15.06 20.19
CA ARG A 351 -8.46 13.86 20.96
C ARG A 351 -7.28 12.90 21.18
N LEU A 352 -6.05 13.42 21.14
CA LEU A 352 -4.83 12.67 21.41
C LEU A 352 -4.72 12.37 22.91
N GLN A 353 -4.44 11.12 23.26
CA GLN A 353 -4.21 10.70 24.65
C GLN A 353 -2.85 10.02 24.76
N LEU A 354 -2.24 10.02 25.95
CA LEU A 354 -1.06 9.19 26.19
C LEU A 354 -1.43 7.70 26.12
N ALA A 355 -0.57 6.89 25.49
CA ALA A 355 -0.77 5.46 25.41
C ALA A 355 -0.68 4.79 26.81
N PRO A 356 -1.43 3.70 27.07
CA PRO A 356 -1.25 2.91 28.28
C PRO A 356 0.20 2.44 28.43
N GLY A 357 0.86 2.81 29.53
CA GLY A 357 2.29 2.57 29.77
C GLY A 357 3.11 3.86 29.85
N SER A 358 2.69 4.92 29.16
CA SER A 358 3.30 6.25 29.29
C SER A 358 2.93 6.90 30.63
N ASP A 359 3.94 7.33 31.40
CA ASP A 359 3.75 7.92 32.74
C ASP A 359 3.16 9.34 32.66
N SER A 360 1.84 9.44 32.80
CA SER A 360 1.08 10.70 32.79
C SER A 360 1.39 11.66 33.95
N LYS A 361 2.20 11.27 34.94
CA LYS A 361 2.75 12.21 35.94
C LYS A 361 3.99 12.93 35.43
N LYS A 362 4.70 12.33 34.47
CA LYS A 362 5.94 12.86 33.90
C LYS A 362 5.76 13.50 32.53
N TRP A 363 4.81 12.99 31.76
CA TRP A 363 4.52 13.43 30.41
C TRP A 363 3.21 14.21 30.36
N SER A 364 3.23 15.35 29.67
CA SER A 364 2.01 16.11 29.36
C SER A 364 2.02 16.58 27.90
N ILE A 365 0.82 16.62 27.31
CA ILE A 365 0.58 17.03 25.93
C ILE A 365 -0.12 18.40 25.95
N ARG A 366 0.34 19.35 25.12
CA ARG A 366 -0.29 20.67 24.98
C ARG A 366 -0.45 21.02 23.50
N PHE A 367 -1.65 21.43 23.11
CA PHE A 367 -1.94 22.01 21.80
C PHE A 367 -1.82 23.54 21.90
N ASP A 368 -0.75 24.12 21.34
CA ASP A 368 -0.56 25.56 21.28
C ASP A 368 -1.25 26.10 20.01
N ARG A 369 -2.56 26.34 20.12
CA ARG A 369 -3.44 26.70 18.99
C ARG A 369 -3.10 28.04 18.34
N ASP A 370 -2.44 28.94 19.06
CA ASP A 370 -2.03 30.25 18.52
C ASP A 370 -0.80 30.14 17.61
N ARG A 371 0.07 29.16 17.85
CA ARG A 371 1.23 28.84 17.02
C ARG A 371 0.97 27.73 16.00
N GLY A 372 -0.02 26.89 16.27
CA GLY A 372 -0.26 25.67 15.51
C GLY A 372 0.65 24.51 15.92
N ASP A 373 1.11 24.47 17.18
CA ASP A 373 2.09 23.46 17.63
C ASP A 373 1.45 22.35 18.48
N LEU A 374 1.91 21.10 18.29
CA LEU A 374 1.78 20.02 19.27
C LEU A 374 3.05 19.95 20.11
N LEU A 375 2.90 20.16 21.41
CA LEU A 375 4.00 20.19 22.36
C LEU A 375 3.93 19.01 23.33
N LEU A 376 5.10 18.44 23.63
CA LEU A 376 5.30 17.38 24.62
C LEU A 376 6.24 17.89 25.71
N THR A 377 5.81 17.86 26.97
CA THR A 377 6.63 18.28 28.12
C THR A 377 6.99 17.09 28.99
N PHE A 378 8.28 16.96 29.32
CA PHE A 378 8.82 15.97 30.25
C PHE A 378 9.24 16.62 31.57
N SER A 379 8.72 16.11 32.68
CA SER A 379 9.03 16.49 34.07
C SER A 379 9.31 15.21 34.88
N PRO A 380 10.58 14.86 35.16
CA PRO A 380 10.98 13.53 35.64
C PRO A 380 10.52 13.15 37.06
#